data_AF-A0A0V1MIJ9-F1
#
_entry.id   AF-A0A0V1MIJ9-F1
#
_cell.length_a   1.000
_cell.length_b   1.000
_cell.length_c   1.000
_cell.angle_alpha   90.00
_cell.angle_beta   90.00
_cell.angle_gamma   90.00
#
_symmetry.space_group_name_H-M   'P 1'
#
loop_
_entity.id
_entity.type
_entity.pdbx_description
1 polymer ?
#
loop_
_entity_poly.entity_id
_entity_poly.type
_entity_poly.pdbx_seq_one_letter_code
_entity_poly.pdbx_strand_id
1 'polypeptide(L)'
;MSEDAAGQHPILKSYAVAPVRAESPQSEVMAHHPAQEAMEKMLPSEQESSGKHRSALAVILREFADVLSTSDEDLGRTSLVRHAIHTGDAKSVRCSPRRIPYHQRAQ
;
A
#
# COMPACT_ATOMS: atom_id res chain seq x y z
N MET A 1 -43.63 17.62 25.29
CA MET A 1 -43.40 16.93 24.02
C MET A 1 -42.07 17.41 23.47
N SER A 2 -40.98 16.72 23.81
CA SER A 2 -39.69 16.83 23.11
C SER A 2 -39.01 15.49 23.35
N GLU A 3 -39.05 14.62 22.34
CA GLU A 3 -38.46 13.29 22.40
C GLU A 3 -36.96 13.40 22.14
N ASP A 4 -36.18 12.85 23.07
CA ASP A 4 -34.76 12.58 22.94
C ASP A 4 -34.52 11.60 21.78
N ALA A 5 -34.06 12.12 20.64
CA ALA A 5 -33.61 11.28 19.54
C ALA A 5 -32.15 10.89 19.78
N ALA A 6 -31.95 9.82 20.55
CA ALA A 6 -30.67 9.12 20.63
C ALA A 6 -30.24 8.69 19.22
N GLY A 7 -29.20 9.33 18.71
CA GLY A 7 -28.61 9.07 17.39
C GLY A 7 -27.98 7.70 17.32
N GLN A 8 -28.78 6.66 17.11
CA GLN A 8 -28.32 5.32 16.76
C GLN A 8 -27.86 5.36 15.29
N HIS A 9 -26.62 5.75 15.03
CA HIS A 9 -26.05 5.59 13.70
C HIS A 9 -25.71 4.09 13.52
N PRO A 10 -26.40 3.34 12.64
CA PRO A 10 -26.10 1.93 12.48
C PRO A 10 -24.68 1.81 11.90
N ILE A 11 -23.79 1.14 12.65
CA ILE A 11 -22.51 0.67 12.13
C ILE A 11 -22.85 -0.29 11.00
N LEU A 12 -22.62 0.13 9.76
CA LEU A 12 -22.81 -0.72 8.58
C LEU A 12 -21.99 -2.00 8.80
N LYS A 13 -22.68 -3.14 8.80
CA LYS A 13 -22.09 -4.47 8.99
C LYS A 13 -20.92 -4.63 8.02
N SER A 14 -19.73 -4.89 8.56
CA SER A 14 -18.57 -5.28 7.76
C SER A 14 -18.89 -6.61 7.07
N TYR A 15 -19.12 -6.58 5.76
CA TYR A 15 -19.22 -7.79 4.96
C TYR A 15 -17.84 -8.46 4.92
N ALA A 16 -17.80 -9.75 5.30
CA ALA A 16 -16.61 -10.56 5.16
C ALA A 16 -16.29 -10.69 3.66
N VAL A 17 -15.17 -10.10 3.25
CA VAL A 17 -14.66 -10.19 1.88
C VAL A 17 -13.90 -11.51 1.79
N ALA A 18 -14.31 -12.40 0.87
CA ALA A 18 -13.54 -13.59 0.57
C ALA A 18 -12.13 -13.19 0.13
N PRO A 19 -11.07 -13.94 0.51
CA PRO A 19 -9.72 -13.65 0.04
C PRO A 19 -9.69 -13.82 -1.47
N VAL A 20 -9.79 -12.70 -2.19
CA VAL A 20 -9.59 -12.64 -3.63
C VAL A 20 -8.08 -12.55 -3.82
N ARG A 21 -7.51 -13.57 -4.47
CA ARG A 21 -6.14 -13.48 -4.99
C ARG A 21 -6.07 -12.20 -5.82
N ALA A 22 -5.16 -11.30 -5.46
CA ALA A 22 -4.89 -10.14 -6.30
C ALA A 22 -4.36 -10.67 -7.64
N GLU A 23 -5.23 -10.73 -8.64
CA GLU A 23 -4.79 -10.98 -10.01
C GLU A 23 -4.03 -9.72 -10.44
N SER A 24 -2.70 -9.85 -10.45
CA SER A 24 -1.80 -8.84 -10.98
C SER A 24 -2.17 -8.58 -12.45
N PRO A 25 -2.46 -7.33 -12.85
CA PRO A 25 -2.74 -7.02 -14.25
C PRO A 25 -1.57 -7.48 -15.13
N GLN A 26 -1.90 -8.38 -16.07
CA GLN A 26 -1.02 -9.09 -16.99
C GLN A 26 0.13 -8.20 -17.51
N SER A 27 1.39 -8.64 -17.38
CA SER A 27 2.06 -9.44 -18.41
C SER A 27 1.85 -8.90 -19.83
N GLU A 28 2.43 -7.75 -20.14
CA GLU A 28 2.74 -7.37 -21.52
C GLU A 28 4.17 -6.81 -21.63
N VAL A 29 4.99 -7.56 -22.38
CA VAL A 29 6.19 -7.13 -23.13
C VAL A 29 7.43 -6.73 -22.31
N MET A 30 8.43 -7.62 -22.30
CA MET A 30 9.90 -7.42 -22.33
C MET A 30 10.49 -6.06 -21.86
N ALA A 31 9.96 -5.46 -20.81
CA ALA A 31 10.59 -4.37 -20.09
C ALA A 31 11.50 -4.99 -19.03
N HIS A 32 12.76 -4.55 -18.98
CA HIS A 32 13.60 -4.75 -17.80
C HIS A 32 12.81 -4.26 -16.58
N HIS A 33 12.24 -5.19 -15.81
CA HIS A 33 11.40 -4.83 -14.67
C HIS A 33 12.33 -4.19 -13.63
N PRO A 34 12.11 -2.92 -13.22
CA PRO A 34 12.89 -2.28 -12.16
C PRO A 34 12.98 -3.14 -10.89
N ALA A 35 11.90 -3.89 -10.62
CA ALA A 35 11.84 -4.85 -9.53
C ALA A 35 12.88 -5.98 -9.62
N GLN A 36 13.22 -6.47 -10.82
CA GLN A 36 14.22 -7.53 -10.99
C GLN A 36 15.62 -7.02 -10.68
N GLU A 37 15.96 -5.80 -11.13
CA GLU A 37 17.23 -5.16 -10.80
C GLU A 37 17.33 -4.87 -9.30
N ALA A 38 16.27 -4.32 -8.71
CA ALA A 38 16.21 -4.05 -7.28
C ALA A 38 16.36 -5.33 -6.44
N MET A 39 15.72 -6.43 -6.82
CA MET A 39 15.87 -7.72 -6.14
C MET A 39 17.28 -8.28 -6.24
N GLU A 40 17.97 -8.07 -7.36
CA GLU A 40 19.38 -8.45 -7.49
C GLU A 40 20.27 -7.65 -6.53
N LYS A 41 19.96 -6.36 -6.32
CA LYS A 41 20.64 -5.51 -5.32
C LYS A 41 20.37 -5.93 -3.88
N MET A 42 19.28 -6.65 -3.60
CA MET A 42 18.97 -7.21 -2.29
C MET A 42 19.76 -8.49 -1.98
N LEU A 43 20.42 -9.10 -2.98
CA LEU A 43 21.23 -10.29 -2.74
C LEU A 43 22.56 -9.91 -2.04
N PRO A 44 22.94 -10.66 -1.00
CA PRO A 44 24.23 -10.47 -0.34
C PRO A 44 25.38 -10.73 -1.30
N SER A 45 26.53 -10.11 -1.03
CA SER A 45 27.74 -10.34 -1.83
C SER A 45 28.22 -11.79 -1.69
N GLU A 46 29.02 -12.27 -2.65
CA GLU A 46 29.63 -13.61 -2.60
C GLU A 46 30.57 -13.80 -1.39
N GLN A 47 31.06 -12.71 -0.79
CA GLN A 47 31.90 -12.75 0.40
C GLN A 47 31.08 -12.89 1.70
N GLU A 48 29.82 -12.46 1.69
CA GLU A 48 28.92 -12.44 2.86
C GLU A 48 28.09 -13.72 2.99
N SER A 49 27.89 -14.45 1.89
CA SER A 49 27.06 -15.66 1.89
C SER A 49 27.58 -16.72 0.93
N SER A 50 27.40 -18.00 1.28
CA SER A 50 27.70 -19.09 0.35
C SER A 50 26.70 -19.08 -0.82
N GLY A 51 27.13 -19.50 -2.01
CA GLY A 51 26.26 -19.58 -3.20
C GLY A 51 24.92 -20.30 -2.98
N LYS A 52 24.87 -21.35 -2.16
CA LYS A 52 23.61 -22.06 -1.85
C LYS A 52 22.57 -21.16 -1.16
N HIS A 53 23.01 -20.38 -0.18
CA HIS A 53 22.15 -19.45 0.54
C HIS A 53 21.73 -18.28 -0.36
N ARG A 54 22.65 -17.76 -1.18
CA ARG A 54 22.36 -16.71 -2.15
C ARG A 54 21.32 -17.17 -3.18
N SER A 55 21.47 -18.38 -3.73
CA SER A 55 20.50 -18.96 -4.67
C SER A 55 19.14 -19.20 -4.03
N ALA A 56 19.10 -19.69 -2.79
CA ALA A 56 17.83 -19.89 -2.08
C ALA A 56 17.08 -18.57 -1.88
N LEU A 57 17.79 -17.51 -1.48
CA LEU A 57 17.22 -16.17 -1.34
C LEU A 57 16.70 -15.62 -2.67
N ALA A 58 17.45 -15.78 -3.76
CA ALA A 58 17.02 -15.36 -5.09
C ALA A 58 15.72 -16.05 -5.54
N VAL A 59 15.54 -17.33 -5.21
CA VAL A 59 14.29 -18.05 -5.47
C VAL A 59 13.13 -17.45 -4.72
N ILE A 60 13.30 -17.18 -3.41
CA ILE A 60 12.26 -16.60 -2.56
C ILE A 60 11.87 -15.20 -3.03
N LEU A 61 12.84 -14.33 -3.30
CA LEU A 61 12.57 -12.97 -3.76
C LEU A 61 11.78 -12.96 -5.07
N ARG A 62 12.13 -13.86 -6.00
CA ARG A 62 11.40 -14.01 -7.26
C ARG A 62 10.00 -14.59 -7.08
N GLU A 63 9.81 -15.50 -6.12
CA GLU A 63 8.52 -16.13 -5.84
C GLU A 63 7.51 -15.12 -5.28
N PHE A 64 7.96 -14.18 -4.46
CA PHE A 64 7.13 -13.15 -3.82
C PHE A 64 7.30 -11.76 -4.45
N ALA A 65 7.72 -11.72 -5.71
CA ALA A 65 8.07 -10.49 -6.42
C ALA A 65 6.91 -9.49 -6.56
N ASP A 66 5.67 -9.97 -6.50
CA ASP A 66 4.44 -9.20 -6.61
C ASP A 66 3.96 -8.61 -5.27
N VAL A 67 4.47 -9.12 -4.14
CA VAL A 67 4.08 -8.69 -2.79
C VAL A 67 5.15 -7.83 -2.12
N LEU A 68 6.42 -8.01 -2.51
CA LEU A 68 7.54 -7.27 -1.93
C LEU A 68 7.73 -5.92 -2.62
N SER A 69 7.69 -4.86 -1.82
CA SER A 69 8.04 -3.50 -2.27
C SER A 69 9.53 -3.42 -2.59
N THR A 70 9.86 -2.95 -3.79
CA THR A 70 11.25 -2.82 -4.26
C THR A 70 11.76 -1.38 -4.34
N SER A 71 10.88 -0.39 -4.19
CA SER A 71 11.22 1.03 -4.17
C SER A 71 10.21 1.84 -3.35
N ASP A 72 10.56 3.08 -3.00
CA ASP A 72 9.70 3.98 -2.21
C ASP A 72 8.41 4.37 -2.94
N GLU A 73 8.40 4.23 -4.27
CA GLU A 73 7.26 4.49 -5.16
C GLU A 73 6.32 3.29 -5.30
N ASP A 74 6.72 2.10 -4.82
CA ASP A 74 5.93 0.88 -4.89
C ASP A 74 4.84 0.88 -3.79
N LEU A 75 3.87 1.76 -3.99
CA LEU A 75 2.73 1.96 -3.11
C LEU A 75 1.64 0.95 -3.45
N GLY A 76 1.33 0.09 -2.49
CA GLY A 76 0.26 -0.89 -2.64
C GLY A 76 -1.10 -0.25 -2.91
N ARG A 77 -1.85 -0.79 -3.89
CA ARG A 77 -3.23 -0.41 -4.17
C ARG A 77 -4.07 -1.67 -4.36
N THR A 78 -5.20 -1.73 -3.65
CA THR A 78 -6.18 -2.81 -3.82
C THR A 78 -7.53 -2.24 -4.23
N SER A 79 -8.25 -2.97 -5.08
CA SER A 79 -9.64 -2.65 -5.47
C SER A 79 -10.68 -3.36 -4.60
N LEU A 80 -10.24 -4.12 -3.58
CA LEU A 80 -11.08 -4.97 -2.74
C LEU A 80 -12.15 -4.18 -1.98
N VAL A 81 -11.81 -2.99 -1.49
CA VAL A 81 -12.73 -2.14 -0.74
C VAL A 81 -12.61 -0.71 -1.23
N ARG A 82 -13.75 -0.10 -1.51
CA ARG A 82 -13.87 1.35 -1.74
C ARG A 82 -14.62 1.94 -0.56
N HIS A 83 -13.96 2.85 0.16
CA HIS A 83 -14.58 3.57 1.28
C HIS A 83 -15.30 4.83 0.77
N ALA A 84 -16.44 5.12 1.38
CA ALA A 84 -17.14 6.40 1.21
C ALA A 84 -17.18 7.11 2.57
N ILE A 85 -16.89 8.40 2.57
CA ILE A 85 -17.07 9.25 3.76
C ILE A 85 -18.42 9.95 3.60
N HIS A 86 -19.39 9.59 4.43
CA HIS A 86 -20.74 10.16 4.39
C HIS A 86 -20.78 11.47 5.17
N THR A 87 -20.59 12.58 4.46
CA THR A 87 -20.65 13.93 5.03
C THR A 87 -22.09 14.46 5.19
N GLY A 88 -23.09 13.76 4.65
CA GLY A 88 -24.49 14.21 4.65
C GLY A 88 -24.65 15.56 3.96
N ASP A 89 -25.40 16.47 4.58
CA ASP A 89 -25.62 17.84 4.08
C ASP A 89 -24.61 18.86 4.63
N ALA A 90 -23.55 18.41 5.31
CA ALA A 90 -22.57 19.32 5.90
C ALA A 90 -21.77 20.05 4.79
N LYS A 91 -21.71 21.38 4.92
CA LYS A 91 -20.98 22.25 3.98
C LYS A 91 -19.47 22.11 4.17
N SER A 92 -18.70 22.24 3.09
CA SER A 92 -17.25 22.28 3.14
C SER A 92 -16.74 23.46 3.98
N VAL A 93 -15.72 23.24 4.81
CA VAL A 93 -15.08 24.28 5.63
C VAL A 93 -13.65 24.52 5.14
N ARG A 94 -13.29 25.79 4.90
CA ARG A 94 -11.93 26.18 4.54
C ARG A 94 -11.14 26.57 5.80
N CYS A 95 -10.04 25.88 6.05
CA CYS A 95 -9.07 26.22 7.09
C CYS A 95 -7.77 26.70 6.43
N SER A 96 -7.25 27.86 6.81
CA SER A 96 -5.93 28.33 6.33
C SER A 96 -4.82 27.42 6.87
N PRO A 97 -3.79 27.07 6.07
CA PRO A 97 -2.64 26.31 6.56
C PRO A 97 -2.00 26.97 7.78
N ARG A 98 -1.56 26.17 8.75
CA ARG A 98 -0.82 26.71 9.90
C ARG A 98 0.64 26.97 9.50
N ARG A 99 1.23 28.01 10.09
CA ARG A 99 2.65 28.36 9.85
C ARG A 99 3.55 27.22 10.34
N ILE A 100 4.40 26.71 9.45
CA ILE A 100 5.45 25.73 9.78
C ILE A 100 6.71 26.49 10.23
N PRO A 101 7.33 26.14 11.39
CA PRO A 101 8.60 26.69 11.85
C PRO A 101 9.69 26.59 10.77
N TYR A 102 10.58 27.58 10.69
CA TYR A 102 11.54 27.69 9.59
C TYR A 102 12.42 26.45 9.42
N HIS A 103 12.88 25.86 10.53
CA HIS A 103 13.74 24.67 10.54
C HIS A 103 13.00 23.36 10.21
N GLN A 104 11.66 23.36 10.12
CA GLN A 104 10.85 22.19 9.76
C GLN A 104 10.28 22.28 8.34
N ARG A 105 10.58 23.36 7.61
CA ARG A 105 10.17 23.47 6.21
C ARG A 105 11.06 22.56 5.38
N ALA A 106 10.47 21.69 4.58
CA ALA A 106 11.20 21.02 3.51
C ALA A 106 11.78 22.09 2.56
N GLN A 107 13.02 21.91 2.12
CA GLN A 107 13.67 22.78 1.13
C GLN A 107 13.18 22.47 -0.29
#